data_AF-A0A972E2V0-F1
#
_entry.id   AF-A0A972E2V0-F1
#
_cell.length_a   1.000
_cell.length_b   1.000
_cell.length_c   1.000
_cell.angle_alpha   90.00
_cell.angle_beta   90.00
_cell.angle_gamma   90.00
#
_symmetry.space_group_name_H-M   'P 1'
#
loop_
_entity.id
_entity.type
_entity.pdbx_description
1 polymer ?
#
loop_
_entity_poly.entity_id
_entity_poly.type
_entity_poly.pdbx_seq_one_letter_code
_entity_poly.pdbx_strand_id
1 'polypeptide(L)'
;MKTFVPTCVLLAIAGLLLSGCSTTPKSAEDRVALDSKVQAAVTGAKQADPDLAKFFDTAVGYAVFPTVGKGAIGVGGAYGKGQLYEKGQMVGYCTLTQASIGLALGGQAYTEIIFFETQTALDRFKTGNFAFAAQASAVALKSGAAANAKYEDGVAVFTMAEAGLMYEASVGGQKFSYEPK
;
A
#
# COMPACT_ATOMS: atom_id res chain seq x y z
N MET A 1 -31.84 -53.87 31.03
CA MET A 1 -30.82 -53.28 30.13
C MET A 1 -31.07 -51.77 30.08
N LYS A 2 -30.00 -50.99 30.29
CA LYS A 2 -29.92 -49.51 30.31
C LYS A 2 -30.25 -48.96 28.91
N THR A 3 -30.92 -47.81 28.74
CA THR A 3 -30.32 -46.45 28.64
C THR A 3 -31.42 -45.38 28.88
N PHE A 4 -31.36 -44.56 29.93
CA PHE A 4 -30.71 -43.24 30.10
C PHE A 4 -31.12 -42.14 29.10
N VAL A 5 -31.65 -41.06 29.70
CA VAL A 5 -32.30 -39.86 29.14
C VAL A 5 -31.25 -38.74 28.85
N PRO A 6 -31.62 -37.47 28.58
CA PRO A 6 -31.31 -36.69 27.38
C PRO A 6 -30.24 -35.60 27.66
N THR A 7 -30.17 -34.56 26.81
CA THR A 7 -29.46 -33.27 27.00
C THR A 7 -28.11 -33.17 26.29
N CYS A 8 -28.08 -32.47 25.17
CA CYS A 8 -26.95 -31.64 24.73
C CYS A 8 -27.46 -30.64 23.68
N VAL A 9 -28.27 -29.68 24.15
CA VAL A 9 -28.37 -28.37 23.50
C VAL A 9 -27.02 -27.69 23.76
N LEU A 10 -26.11 -27.75 22.79
CA LEU A 10 -24.91 -26.90 22.78
C LEU A 10 -25.14 -25.76 21.80
N LEU A 11 -25.40 -24.58 22.37
CA LEU A 11 -25.24 -23.27 21.75
C LEU A 11 -23.85 -23.18 21.09
N ALA A 12 -23.76 -23.18 19.76
CA ALA A 12 -22.59 -22.68 19.04
C ALA A 12 -22.72 -21.16 18.90
N ILE A 13 -22.34 -20.45 19.96
CA ILE A 13 -22.20 -19.01 20.00
C ILE A 13 -21.13 -18.57 18.99
N ALA A 14 -21.54 -17.64 18.12
CA ALA A 14 -20.75 -16.65 17.41
C ALA A 14 -19.24 -16.62 17.70
N GLY A 15 -18.48 -17.47 17.02
CA GLY A 15 -17.06 -17.26 16.79
C GLY A 15 -16.86 -16.36 15.58
N LEU A 16 -17.28 -15.09 15.68
CA LEU A 16 -16.89 -14.06 14.73
C LEU A 16 -15.40 -13.80 14.97
N LEU A 17 -14.56 -14.67 14.39
CA LEU A 17 -13.12 -14.51 14.38
C LEU A 17 -12.84 -13.14 13.74
N LEU A 18 -12.47 -12.19 14.58
CA LEU A 18 -11.74 -10.98 14.23
C LEU A 18 -10.45 -11.43 13.54
N SER A 19 -10.59 -11.81 12.28
CA SER A 19 -9.49 -12.01 11.37
C SER A 19 -8.93 -10.62 11.12
N GLY A 20 -8.12 -10.14 12.04
CA GLY A 20 -7.31 -8.96 11.83
C GLY A 20 -6.63 -9.15 10.49
N CYS A 21 -6.93 -8.26 9.54
CA CYS A 21 -6.23 -8.24 8.26
C CYS A 21 -4.76 -7.97 8.56
N SER A 22 -3.97 -9.03 8.77
CA SER A 22 -2.52 -8.91 8.87
C SER A 22 -2.02 -8.35 7.55
N THR A 23 -1.15 -7.34 7.66
CA THR A 23 -0.55 -6.69 6.51
C THR A 23 0.58 -7.55 5.94
N THR A 24 1.18 -8.39 6.79
CA THR A 24 2.17 -9.39 6.42
C THR A 24 1.57 -10.49 5.53
N PRO A 25 2.22 -10.85 4.40
CA PRO A 25 1.82 -12.00 3.61
C PRO A 25 1.89 -13.31 4.43
N LYS A 26 0.84 -14.13 4.30
CA LYS A 26 0.58 -15.28 5.17
C LYS A 26 1.54 -16.45 4.95
N SER A 27 2.05 -16.63 3.73
CA SER A 27 3.01 -17.69 3.39
C SER A 27 4.39 -17.11 3.07
N ALA A 28 5.44 -17.93 3.21
CA ALA A 28 6.78 -17.57 2.78
C ALA A 28 6.86 -17.32 1.26
N GLU A 29 6.11 -18.11 0.49
CA GLU A 29 5.99 -17.96 -0.97
C GLU A 29 5.41 -16.59 -1.35
N ASP A 30 4.34 -16.15 -0.70
CA ASP A 30 3.75 -14.81 -0.95
C ASP A 30 4.74 -13.69 -0.60
N ARG A 31 5.58 -13.87 0.43
CA ARG A 31 6.60 -12.89 0.80
C ARG A 31 7.68 -12.78 -0.27
N VAL A 32 8.13 -13.90 -0.84
CA VAL A 32 9.09 -13.94 -1.95
C VAL A 32 8.49 -13.32 -3.21
N ALA A 33 7.23 -13.62 -3.51
CA ALA A 33 6.52 -13.04 -4.64
C ALA A 33 6.35 -11.52 -4.48
N LEU A 34 6.01 -11.03 -3.29
CA LEU A 34 5.90 -9.60 -3.01
C LEU A 34 7.26 -8.90 -3.14
N ASP A 35 8.32 -9.49 -2.59
CA ASP A 35 9.67 -8.94 -2.68
C ASP A 35 10.11 -8.80 -4.15
N SER A 36 9.90 -9.85 -4.95
CA SER A 36 10.21 -9.83 -6.39
C SER A 36 9.45 -8.72 -7.12
N LYS A 37 8.17 -8.52 -6.80
CA LYS A 37 7.34 -7.44 -7.37
C LYS A 37 7.82 -6.06 -6.94
N VAL A 38 8.22 -5.88 -5.68
CA VAL A 38 8.76 -4.62 -5.17
C VAL A 38 10.08 -4.27 -5.87
N GLN A 39 10.98 -5.23 -6.04
CA GLN A 39 12.24 -4.98 -6.77
C GLN A 39 11.98 -4.62 -8.24
N ALA A 40 11.04 -5.30 -8.89
CA ALA A 40 10.63 -4.97 -10.25
C ALA A 40 10.01 -3.56 -10.33
N ALA A 41 9.16 -3.19 -9.37
CA ALA A 41 8.55 -1.87 -9.30
C ALA A 41 9.57 -0.75 -9.08
N VAL A 42 10.54 -0.93 -8.17
CA VAL A 42 11.64 0.03 -7.96
C VAL A 42 12.49 0.17 -9.22
N THR A 43 12.81 -0.94 -9.88
CA THR A 43 13.58 -0.93 -11.13
C THR A 43 12.82 -0.19 -12.23
N GLY A 44 11.55 -0.52 -12.43
CA GLY A 44 10.68 0.13 -13.41
C GLY A 44 10.51 1.62 -13.15
N ALA A 45 10.33 2.03 -11.89
CA ALA A 45 10.20 3.44 -11.51
C ALA A 45 11.49 4.24 -11.79
N LYS A 46 12.67 3.68 -11.48
CA LYS A 46 13.97 4.30 -11.80
C LYS A 46 14.23 4.36 -13.31
N GLN A 47 13.74 3.39 -14.08
CA GLN A 47 13.81 3.42 -15.54
C GLN A 47 12.86 4.46 -16.15
N ALA A 48 11.65 4.58 -15.60
CA ALA A 48 10.66 5.56 -16.02
C ALA A 48 11.11 7.00 -15.74
N ASP A 49 11.81 7.20 -14.63
CA ASP A 49 12.37 8.49 -14.25
C ASP A 49 13.70 8.35 -13.47
N PRO A 50 14.86 8.54 -14.11
CA PRO A 50 16.16 8.49 -13.44
C PRO A 50 16.31 9.51 -12.31
N ASP A 51 15.62 10.65 -12.37
CA ASP A 51 15.65 11.67 -11.32
C ASP A 51 15.03 11.19 -10.01
N LEU A 52 14.29 10.07 -10.04
CA LEU A 52 13.74 9.44 -8.84
C LEU A 52 14.83 8.90 -7.91
N ALA A 53 16.03 8.61 -8.44
CA ALA A 53 17.17 8.12 -7.65
C ALA A 53 17.48 9.05 -6.47
N LYS A 54 17.37 10.37 -6.64
CA LYS A 54 17.64 11.35 -5.57
C LYS A 54 16.75 11.14 -4.34
N PHE A 55 15.52 10.67 -4.52
CA PHE A 55 14.61 10.39 -3.40
C PHE A 55 14.98 9.10 -2.68
N PHE A 56 15.43 8.08 -3.40
CA PHE A 56 15.96 6.86 -2.78
C PHE A 56 17.23 7.13 -1.97
N ASP A 57 18.04 8.10 -2.39
CA ASP A 57 19.32 8.42 -1.74
C ASP A 57 19.16 9.34 -0.53
N THR A 58 18.15 10.23 -0.53
CA THR A 58 17.99 11.27 0.51
C THR A 58 16.89 11.00 1.52
N ALA A 59 15.89 10.15 1.20
CA ALA A 59 14.81 9.84 2.12
C ALA A 59 15.30 9.05 3.35
N VAL A 60 14.72 9.32 4.52
CA VAL A 60 14.99 8.51 5.74
C VAL A 60 14.37 7.11 5.64
N GLY A 61 13.31 6.98 4.83
CA GLY A 61 12.68 5.71 4.50
C GLY A 61 11.73 5.84 3.30
N TYR A 62 11.29 4.72 2.77
CA TYR A 62 10.32 4.68 1.67
C TYR A 62 9.44 3.44 1.72
N ALA A 63 8.19 3.58 1.29
CA ALA A 63 7.24 2.48 1.12
C ALA A 63 7.03 2.22 -0.37
N VAL A 64 6.99 0.94 -0.76
CA VAL A 64 6.74 0.53 -2.14
C VAL A 64 5.52 -0.38 -2.19
N PHE A 65 4.51 0.05 -2.94
CA PHE A 65 3.32 -0.74 -3.29
C PHE A 65 3.42 -1.09 -4.78
N PRO A 66 3.89 -2.30 -5.14
CA PRO A 66 4.17 -2.62 -6.53
C PRO A 66 2.91 -2.69 -7.38
N THR A 67 1.78 -3.08 -6.76
CA THR A 67 0.47 -3.14 -7.41
C THR A 67 -0.60 -2.71 -6.42
N VAL A 68 -1.21 -1.56 -6.68
CA VAL A 68 -2.43 -1.06 -6.03
C VAL A 68 -3.58 -1.24 -7.00
N GLY A 69 -4.49 -2.15 -6.69
CA GLY A 69 -5.68 -2.40 -7.49
C GLY A 69 -6.82 -1.47 -7.08
N LYS A 70 -7.48 -0.83 -8.04
CA LYS A 70 -8.63 0.06 -7.86
C LYS A 70 -9.78 -0.39 -8.75
N GLY A 71 -11.01 -0.31 -8.27
CA GLY A 71 -12.19 -0.57 -9.11
C GLY A 71 -13.50 -0.48 -8.35
N ALA A 72 -14.61 -0.29 -9.09
CA ALA A 72 -15.99 -0.48 -8.61
C ALA A 72 -17.10 -0.08 -9.59
N ILE A 73 -18.29 -0.64 -9.33
CA ILE A 73 -19.58 -0.12 -9.82
C ILE A 73 -20.30 0.55 -8.63
N GLY A 74 -20.28 1.89 -8.56
CA GLY A 74 -21.00 2.68 -7.55
C GLY A 74 -20.19 3.04 -6.31
N VAL A 75 -19.83 2.06 -5.48
CA VAL A 75 -18.95 2.22 -4.31
C VAL A 75 -17.70 1.39 -4.52
N GLY A 76 -16.53 2.03 -4.44
CA GLY A 76 -15.27 1.37 -4.71
C GLY A 76 -14.18 1.60 -3.71
N GLY A 77 -13.05 0.98 -4.03
CA GLY A 77 -11.86 1.18 -3.24
C GLY A 77 -10.60 0.84 -4.00
N ALA A 78 -9.49 1.17 -3.37
CA ALA A 78 -8.17 0.71 -3.76
C ALA A 78 -7.59 -0.15 -2.64
N TYR A 79 -6.86 -1.19 -3.01
CA TYR A 79 -6.12 -2.02 -2.08
C TYR A 79 -4.76 -2.40 -2.66
N GLY A 80 -3.73 -2.31 -1.83
CA GLY A 80 -2.37 -2.72 -2.18
C GLY A 80 -1.63 -3.27 -0.97
N LYS A 81 -0.69 -4.17 -1.24
CA LYS A 81 0.32 -4.62 -0.26
C LYS A 81 1.68 -4.09 -0.67
N GLY A 82 2.52 -3.79 0.29
CA GLY A 82 3.83 -3.20 0.07
C GLY A 82 4.85 -3.58 1.13
N GLN A 83 6.03 -3.03 0.96
CA GLN A 83 7.14 -3.15 1.90
C GLN A 83 7.62 -1.74 2.28
N LEU A 84 8.00 -1.57 3.55
CA LEU A 84 8.63 -0.37 4.08
C LEU A 84 10.14 -0.61 4.25
N TYR A 85 10.92 0.39 3.87
CA TYR A 85 12.38 0.38 3.95
C TYR A 85 12.91 1.57 4.74
N GLU A 86 13.96 1.33 5.52
CA GLU A 86 14.76 2.36 6.19
C GLU A 86 16.23 2.10 5.87
N LYS A 87 16.95 3.12 5.41
CA LYS A 87 18.39 3.01 5.04
C LYS A 87 18.66 1.83 4.08
N GLY A 88 17.73 1.59 3.15
CA GLY A 88 17.81 0.50 2.18
C GLY A 88 17.49 -0.91 2.72
N GLN A 89 17.17 -1.06 4.00
CA GLN A 89 16.79 -2.34 4.60
C GLN A 89 15.27 -2.43 4.77
N MET A 90 14.69 -3.57 4.41
CA MET A 90 13.26 -3.82 4.62
C MET A 90 12.99 -3.99 6.12
N VAL A 91 12.09 -3.14 6.67
CA VAL A 91 11.75 -3.08 8.10
C VAL A 91 10.35 -3.59 8.42
N GLY A 92 9.51 -3.82 7.41
CA GLY A 92 8.17 -4.39 7.61
C GLY A 92 7.27 -4.32 6.39
N TYR A 93 6.09 -4.90 6.54
CA TYR A 93 5.05 -4.92 5.53
C TYR A 93 4.07 -3.78 5.75
N CYS A 94 3.45 -3.33 4.67
CA CYS A 94 2.41 -2.32 4.75
C CYS A 94 1.26 -2.63 3.80
N THR A 95 0.09 -2.07 4.11
CA THR A 95 -1.07 -2.10 3.23
C THR A 95 -1.58 -0.69 2.98
N LEU A 96 -2.16 -0.51 1.80
CA LEU A 96 -2.88 0.67 1.38
C LEU A 96 -4.35 0.29 1.22
N THR A 97 -5.26 1.09 1.76
CA THR A 97 -6.70 0.95 1.51
C THR A 97 -7.32 2.31 1.28
N GLN A 98 -8.09 2.47 0.22
CA GLN A 98 -8.80 3.70 -0.10
C GLN A 98 -10.27 3.38 -0.31
N ALA A 99 -11.16 4.22 0.20
CA ALA A 99 -12.57 4.19 -0.18
C ALA A 99 -12.83 5.30 -1.21
N SER A 100 -13.63 5.00 -2.22
CA SER A 100 -14.02 5.96 -3.26
C SER A 100 -15.50 5.83 -3.58
N ILE A 101 -16.18 6.95 -3.80
CA ILE A 101 -17.57 6.98 -4.28
C ILE A 101 -17.55 7.35 -5.76
N GLY A 102 -18.09 6.49 -6.63
CA GLY A 102 -18.15 6.74 -8.08
C GLY A 102 -18.19 5.47 -8.93
N LEU A 103 -18.60 5.63 -10.19
CA LEU A 103 -18.51 4.58 -11.22
C LEU A 103 -17.07 4.52 -11.74
N ALA A 104 -16.24 3.67 -11.15
CA ALA A 104 -14.94 3.30 -11.73
C ALA A 104 -15.18 2.19 -12.76
N LEU A 105 -15.61 2.58 -13.97
CA LEU A 105 -15.82 1.65 -15.08
C LEU A 105 -14.48 1.11 -15.58
N GLY A 106 -14.02 0.04 -14.94
CA GLY A 106 -12.77 -0.64 -15.25
C GLY A 106 -11.89 -0.83 -14.02
N GLY A 107 -11.28 -2.01 -13.90
CA GLY A 107 -10.20 -2.24 -12.94
C GLY A 107 -8.96 -1.46 -13.37
N GLN A 108 -8.37 -0.74 -12.44
CA GLN A 108 -7.11 -0.01 -12.63
C GLN A 108 -6.06 -0.60 -11.69
N ALA A 109 -4.80 -0.60 -12.11
CA ALA A 109 -3.67 -1.01 -11.32
C ALA A 109 -2.51 -0.04 -11.53
N TYR A 110 -1.82 0.31 -10.46
CA TYR A 110 -0.66 1.20 -10.50
C TYR A 110 0.34 0.82 -9.41
N THR A 111 1.60 1.15 -9.65
CA THR A 111 2.64 1.17 -8.61
C THR A 111 2.56 2.50 -7.88
N GLU A 112 2.71 2.47 -6.54
CA GLU A 112 2.85 3.67 -5.70
C GLU A 112 4.13 3.56 -4.86
N ILE A 113 4.92 4.63 -4.85
CA ILE A 113 6.12 4.76 -4.02
C ILE A 113 5.99 6.03 -3.18
N ILE A 114 6.18 5.89 -1.88
CA ILE A 114 6.11 6.99 -0.92
C ILE A 114 7.50 7.16 -0.32
N PHE A 115 8.07 8.35 -0.43
CA PHE A 115 9.32 8.72 0.22
C PHE A 115 9.04 9.60 1.44
N PHE A 116 9.80 9.38 2.50
CA PHE A 116 9.72 10.15 3.75
C PHE A 116 11.01 10.95 3.93
N GLU A 117 10.91 12.27 3.98
CA GLU A 117 12.04 13.18 4.20
C GLU A 117 12.49 13.19 5.65
N THR A 118 11.54 13.06 6.59
CA THR A 118 11.79 13.19 8.03
C THR A 118 11.35 11.96 8.80
N GLN A 119 12.02 11.69 9.92
CA GLN A 119 11.65 10.59 10.82
C GLN A 119 10.20 10.76 11.32
N THR A 120 9.78 12.00 11.59
CA THR A 120 8.40 12.31 12.00
C THR A 120 7.37 11.85 10.97
N ALA A 121 7.63 12.07 9.67
CA ALA A 121 6.71 11.63 8.61
C ALA A 121 6.66 10.10 8.52
N LEU A 122 7.81 9.44 8.62
CA LEU A 122 7.93 7.98 8.63
C LEU A 122 7.23 7.34 9.84
N ASP A 123 7.41 7.91 11.04
CA ASP A 123 6.79 7.38 12.26
C ASP A 123 5.26 7.55 12.20
N ARG A 124 4.76 8.67 11.68
CA ARG A 124 3.33 8.86 11.43
C ARG A 124 2.78 7.78 10.49
N PHE A 125 3.48 7.45 9.41
CA PHE A 125 3.10 6.35 8.52
C PHE A 125 2.99 5.01 9.27
N LYS A 126 4.00 4.68 10.09
CA LYS A 126 4.03 3.43 10.86
C LYS A 126 2.90 3.28 11.88
N THR A 127 2.34 4.38 12.39
CA THR A 127 1.23 4.33 13.36
C THR A 127 -0.12 3.95 12.75
N GLY A 128 -0.24 3.81 11.42
CA GLY A 128 -1.47 3.34 10.76
C GLY A 128 -2.66 4.33 10.78
N ASN A 129 -2.46 5.53 11.33
CA ASN A 129 -3.41 6.64 11.28
C ASN A 129 -3.07 7.64 10.16
N PHE A 130 -2.13 7.28 9.28
CA PHE A 130 -1.80 8.08 8.12
C PHE A 130 -2.93 7.90 7.10
N ALA A 131 -3.89 8.83 7.13
CA ALA A 131 -4.67 9.13 5.95
C ALA A 131 -3.86 10.16 5.16
N PHE A 132 -3.63 9.97 3.85
CA PHE A 132 -3.19 11.08 3.00
C PHE A 132 -4.28 12.15 3.08
N ALA A 133 -4.11 13.07 4.02
CA ALA A 133 -4.94 14.25 4.19
C ALA A 133 -4.76 15.03 2.89
N ALA A 134 -5.82 15.04 2.08
CA ALA A 134 -6.34 16.10 1.22
C ALA A 134 -5.40 17.09 0.48
N GLN A 135 -4.07 16.94 0.48
CA GLN A 135 -3.12 17.96 0.03
C GLN A 135 -1.87 17.40 -0.66
N ALA A 136 -1.44 16.16 -0.40
CA ALA A 136 -0.33 15.57 -1.14
C ALA A 136 -0.78 15.16 -2.55
N SER A 137 -0.34 15.91 -3.56
CA SER A 137 -0.54 15.56 -4.96
C SER A 137 0.51 14.53 -5.37
N ALA A 138 0.08 13.36 -5.82
CA ALA A 138 1.01 12.37 -6.34
C ALA A 138 1.56 12.80 -7.71
N VAL A 139 2.85 12.64 -7.87
CA VAL A 139 3.53 12.89 -9.15
C VAL A 139 3.44 11.62 -9.98
N ALA A 140 2.73 11.70 -11.11
CA ALA A 140 2.75 10.62 -12.09
C ALA A 140 4.17 10.51 -12.68
N LEU A 141 4.79 9.33 -12.50
CA LEU A 141 6.12 9.05 -13.00
C LEU A 141 6.10 9.02 -14.52
N LYS A 142 6.82 9.97 -15.10
CA LYS A 142 7.24 10.05 -16.50
C LYS A 142 8.61 10.71 -16.50
N SER A 143 9.40 10.51 -17.55
CA SER A 143 10.74 11.08 -17.67
C SER A 143 10.75 12.58 -17.27
N GLY A 144 11.56 12.93 -16.27
CA GLY A 144 11.75 14.30 -15.76
C GLY A 144 10.64 14.82 -14.82
N ALA A 145 9.67 14.00 -14.42
CA ALA A 145 8.61 14.40 -13.49
C ALA A 145 9.16 14.61 -12.07
N ALA A 146 10.05 13.73 -11.63
CA ALA A 146 10.70 13.76 -10.33
C ALA A 146 11.70 14.92 -10.21
N ALA A 147 12.22 15.47 -11.32
CA ALA A 147 13.15 16.59 -11.32
C ALA A 147 12.65 17.77 -10.47
N ASN A 148 11.37 18.13 -10.62
CA ASN A 148 10.73 19.27 -9.94
C ASN A 148 9.84 18.87 -8.76
N ALA A 149 9.72 17.57 -8.47
CA ALA A 149 8.96 17.08 -7.34
C ALA A 149 9.62 17.52 -6.03
N LYS A 150 8.78 17.88 -5.06
CA LYS A 150 9.18 18.30 -3.70
C LYS A 150 8.48 17.43 -2.67
N TYR A 151 9.04 17.39 -1.48
CA TYR A 151 8.34 16.90 -0.32
C TYR A 151 7.30 17.92 0.12
N GLU A 152 6.10 17.44 0.40
CA GLU A 152 5.03 18.20 1.04
C GLU A 152 4.80 17.57 2.41
N ASP A 153 4.90 18.35 3.48
CA ASP A 153 4.86 17.86 4.88
C ASP A 153 5.81 16.68 5.16
N GLY A 154 6.97 16.66 4.50
CA GLY A 154 7.99 15.62 4.63
C GLY A 154 7.66 14.33 3.90
N VAL A 155 6.71 14.34 2.95
CA VAL A 155 6.30 13.18 2.15
C VAL A 155 6.29 13.52 0.66
N ALA A 156 6.81 12.62 -0.18
CA ALA A 156 6.71 12.71 -1.63
C ALA A 156 6.13 11.40 -2.17
N VAL A 157 5.10 11.51 -3.02
CA VAL A 157 4.38 10.34 -3.55
C VAL A 157 4.51 10.29 -5.05
N PHE A 158 4.86 9.11 -5.55
CA PHE A 158 5.04 8.84 -6.96
C PHE A 158 4.18 7.66 -7.37
N THR A 159 3.48 7.80 -8.48
CA THR A 159 2.65 6.73 -9.03
C THR A 159 3.02 6.43 -10.47
N MET A 160 3.05 5.16 -10.83
CA MET A 160 3.28 4.70 -12.20
C MET A 160 2.15 3.75 -12.61
N ALA A 161 1.48 4.04 -13.72
CA ALA A 161 0.47 3.15 -14.26
C ALA A 161 1.11 1.83 -14.71
N GLU A 162 0.42 0.70 -14.48
CA GLU A 162 0.86 -0.56 -15.10
C GLU A 162 0.63 -0.50 -16.62
N ALA A 163 1.50 -1.18 -17.38
CA ALA A 163 1.52 -1.09 -18.84
C ALA A 163 0.15 -1.42 -19.46
N GLY A 164 -0.36 -0.51 -20.30
CA GLY A 164 -1.65 -0.67 -20.99
C GLY A 164 -2.85 -0.03 -20.28
N LEU A 165 -2.67 0.58 -19.10
CA LEU A 165 -3.73 1.27 -18.38
C LEU A 165 -3.64 2.80 -18.52
N MET A 166 -4.76 3.45 -18.82
CA MET A 166 -4.91 4.91 -18.66
C MET A 166 -5.28 5.19 -17.21
N TYR A 167 -4.37 5.80 -16.45
CA TYR A 167 -4.57 6.12 -15.04
C TYR A 167 -4.48 7.63 -14.80
N GLU A 168 -5.57 8.21 -14.28
CA GLU A 168 -5.58 9.53 -13.67
C GLU A 168 -5.41 9.36 -12.16
N ALA A 169 -4.23 9.73 -11.66
CA ALA A 169 -3.89 9.54 -10.26
C ALA A 169 -4.63 10.55 -9.37
N SER A 170 -5.55 10.06 -8.54
CA SER A 170 -5.97 10.76 -7.33
C SER A 170 -5.67 9.87 -6.13
N VAL A 171 -4.72 10.31 -5.31
CA VAL A 171 -4.11 9.57 -4.19
C VAL A 171 -4.70 10.03 -2.84
N GLY A 172 -5.71 10.90 -2.87
CA GLY A 172 -6.39 11.39 -1.67
C GLY A 172 -7.26 10.32 -0.98
N GLY A 173 -7.28 10.34 0.36
CA GLY A 173 -8.19 9.50 1.16
C GLY A 173 -7.73 8.04 1.34
N GLN A 174 -6.46 7.75 1.05
CA GLN A 174 -5.84 6.46 1.33
C GLN A 174 -5.48 6.35 2.81
N LYS A 175 -5.75 5.20 3.41
CA LYS A 175 -5.29 4.79 4.73
C LYS A 175 -4.18 3.74 4.58
N PHE A 176 -3.15 3.88 5.41
CA PHE A 176 -2.07 2.90 5.48
C PHE A 176 -2.12 2.08 6.77
N SER A 177 -1.59 0.87 6.71
CA SER A 177 -1.30 0.07 7.90
C SER A 177 0.09 -0.53 7.76
N TYR A 178 0.78 -0.70 8.88
CA TYR A 178 2.17 -1.17 8.94
C TYR A 178 2.30 -2.27 9.98
N GLU A 179 3.12 -3.27 9.67
CA GLU A 179 3.49 -4.36 10.55
C GLU A 179 4.99 -4.60 10.42
N PRO A 180 5.76 -4.55 11.52
CA PRO A 180 7.20 -4.80 11.48
C PRO A 180 7.49 -6.25 11.05
N LYS A 181 8.62 -6.45 10.36
CA LYS A 181 9.07 -7.77 9.89
C LYS A 181 9.48 -8.70 11.04
#